data_AF-A0A957F4Y2-F1
#
_entry.id   AF-A0A957F4Y2-F1
#
_cell.length_a   1.000
_cell.length_b   1.000
_cell.length_c   1.000
_cell.angle_alpha   90.00
_cell.angle_beta   90.00
_cell.angle_gamma   90.00
#
_symmetry.space_group_name_H-M   'P 1'
#
loop_
_entity.id
_entity.type
_entity.pdbx_description
1 polymer ?
#
loop_
_entity_poly.entity_id
_entity_poly.type
_entity_poly.pdbx_seq_one_letter_code
_entity_poly.pdbx_strand_id
1 'polypeptide(L)'
;MTTILFPLDEAAPAAVLTYRPWGTRTLKVRVTDVNGRFANRPLRIRPRLNDKAQAEAQTGIFRAYPDDSDAFVISWGGGHEPGPCLKAEDYLLAFERCVPLQTDDSSLIYFNLAHHGPDVPERATVTLEVFAYDEKRKQVQEVVATRTIALQRPAAYPNDAVHFVQADGAWQPAGAQVPAYDPRWWPRDVTYGALADYPLRVQVAGDALRVLWGETAVGIITDHTKPSIFQPETMMLELFDFDQWHLALRLWFFWQDVNIGGGHEVPDAERFDLLLRKKDGFVTLACTDMHWREVWAQIDGAPLRATLGLSNAAKLKLLTEGIEKIAHMFKREHGEDHEGVYSPVDGPRPLIPRQAERLGQGEFTTRGKGAEAHIPMLENVVKQSDDITKKMVSSDVRLG
;
A
#
# COMPACT_ATOMS: atom_id res chain seq x y z
N MET A 1 12.04 -9.61 -5.62
CA MET A 1 10.66 -9.26 -6.03
C MET A 1 10.38 -9.84 -7.41
N THR A 2 9.43 -10.77 -7.53
CA THR A 2 9.06 -11.35 -8.83
C THR A 2 8.29 -10.30 -9.65
N THR A 3 8.83 -9.94 -10.82
CA THR A 3 8.12 -9.09 -11.78
C THR A 3 7.39 -9.99 -12.77
N ILE A 4 6.06 -9.84 -12.86
CA ILE A 4 5.26 -10.55 -13.84
C ILE A 4 5.38 -9.85 -15.18
N LEU A 5 5.91 -10.56 -16.17
CA LEU A 5 5.97 -10.07 -17.55
C LEU A 5 4.60 -10.24 -18.22
N PHE A 6 4.12 -9.16 -18.83
CA PHE A 6 2.86 -9.09 -19.54
C PHE A 6 3.05 -8.39 -20.90
N PRO A 7 3.64 -9.08 -21.88
CA PRO A 7 3.64 -8.58 -23.25
C PRO A 7 2.22 -8.61 -23.83
N LEU A 8 1.84 -7.55 -24.54
CA LEU A 8 0.49 -7.42 -25.11
C LEU A 8 0.30 -8.22 -26.40
N ASP A 9 1.38 -8.56 -27.08
CA ASP A 9 1.41 -8.97 -28.48
C ASP A 9 2.15 -10.29 -28.73
N GLU A 10 2.66 -10.92 -27.69
CA GLU A 10 3.29 -12.25 -27.75
C GLU A 10 2.89 -13.12 -26.56
N ALA A 11 3.15 -14.43 -26.68
CA ALA A 11 2.95 -15.35 -25.58
C ALA A 11 4.08 -15.21 -24.55
N ALA A 12 3.75 -15.02 -23.28
CA ALA A 12 4.72 -15.07 -22.19
C ALA A 12 4.67 -16.40 -21.41
N PRO A 13 5.80 -16.86 -20.85
CA PRO A 13 5.86 -18.09 -20.03
C PRO A 13 4.98 -17.97 -18.78
N ALA A 14 4.38 -19.06 -18.29
CA ALA A 14 3.45 -19.02 -17.16
C ALA A 14 3.95 -18.17 -15.98
N ALA A 15 3.10 -17.27 -15.50
CA ALA A 15 3.40 -16.38 -14.39
C ALA A 15 3.02 -17.05 -13.06
N VAL A 16 3.95 -17.08 -12.10
CA VAL A 16 3.72 -17.61 -10.76
C VAL A 16 4.09 -16.55 -9.74
N LEU A 17 3.22 -16.32 -8.76
CA LEU A 17 3.46 -15.45 -7.62
C LEU A 17 3.24 -16.25 -6.33
N THR A 18 4.24 -16.26 -5.46
CA THR A 18 4.07 -16.77 -4.09
C THR A 18 3.30 -15.74 -3.28
N TYR A 19 2.07 -16.05 -2.89
CA TYR A 19 1.25 -15.14 -2.08
C TYR A 19 1.62 -15.25 -0.58
N ARG A 20 1.08 -14.34 0.24
CA ARG A 20 1.24 -14.37 1.69
C ARG A 20 -0.09 -14.75 2.36
N PRO A 21 -0.18 -15.92 3.01
CA PRO A 21 -1.35 -16.27 3.81
C PRO A 21 -1.63 -15.20 4.87
N TRP A 22 -2.87 -14.72 4.89
CA TRP A 22 -3.38 -13.65 5.76
C TRP A 22 -2.54 -12.36 5.75
N GLY A 23 -1.88 -12.11 4.62
CA GLY A 23 -1.02 -10.97 4.43
C GLY A 23 -1.21 -10.34 3.06
N THR A 24 -0.46 -9.26 2.81
CA THR A 24 -0.51 -8.51 1.56
C THR A 24 0.77 -8.72 0.79
N ARG A 25 0.65 -8.92 -0.52
CA ARG A 25 1.76 -8.96 -1.47
C ARG A 25 1.56 -7.94 -2.57
N THR A 26 2.65 -7.23 -2.89
CA THR A 26 2.67 -6.38 -4.09
C THR A 26 2.86 -7.26 -5.32
N LEU A 27 1.87 -7.26 -6.21
CA LEU A 27 1.97 -7.82 -7.55
C LEU A 27 2.54 -6.75 -8.48
N LYS A 28 3.83 -6.88 -8.82
CA LYS A 28 4.53 -6.00 -9.78
C LYS A 28 4.38 -6.57 -11.19
N VAL A 29 3.75 -5.81 -12.08
CA VAL A 29 3.48 -6.20 -13.47
C VAL A 29 4.23 -5.27 -14.40
N ARG A 30 5.03 -5.83 -15.30
CA ARG A 30 5.67 -5.09 -16.39
C ARG A 30 4.92 -5.37 -17.68
N VAL A 31 4.26 -4.34 -18.20
CA VAL A 31 3.50 -4.40 -19.46
C VAL A 31 4.37 -3.83 -20.57
N THR A 32 4.42 -4.52 -21.71
CA THR A 32 5.23 -4.13 -22.89
C THR A 32 4.42 -4.33 -24.19
N ASP A 33 4.61 -3.43 -25.15
CA ASP A 33 4.09 -3.56 -26.52
C ASP A 33 5.27 -3.69 -27.49
N VAL A 34 5.79 -4.91 -27.64
CA VAL A 34 7.09 -5.16 -28.27
C VAL A 34 7.08 -4.79 -29.76
N ASN A 35 5.99 -5.09 -30.45
CA ASN A 35 5.81 -4.81 -31.87
C ASN A 35 5.04 -3.52 -32.14
N GLY A 36 4.76 -2.71 -31.11
CA GLY A 36 4.03 -1.44 -31.24
C GLY A 36 2.59 -1.59 -31.76
N ARG A 37 1.98 -2.77 -31.59
CA ARG A 37 0.65 -3.07 -32.14
C ARG A 37 -0.43 -2.19 -31.52
N PHE A 38 -0.21 -1.73 -30.30
CA PHE A 38 -1.14 -0.94 -29.51
C PHE A 38 -0.68 0.51 -29.32
N ALA A 39 0.33 0.96 -30.07
CA ALA A 39 1.03 2.22 -29.84
C ALA A 39 0.18 3.50 -29.97
N ASN A 40 -1.05 3.37 -30.49
CA ASN A 40 -2.00 4.46 -30.72
C ASN A 40 -3.24 4.41 -29.81
N ARG A 41 -3.24 3.53 -28.81
CA ARG A 41 -4.41 3.31 -27.94
C ARG A 41 -4.06 3.64 -26.49
N PRO A 42 -4.81 4.53 -25.83
CA PRO A 42 -4.75 4.63 -24.38
C PRO A 42 -5.31 3.34 -23.80
N LEU A 43 -4.48 2.62 -23.05
CA LEU A 43 -4.83 1.33 -22.45
C LEU A 43 -4.78 1.44 -20.94
N ARG A 44 -5.64 0.64 -20.30
CA ARG A 44 -5.68 0.43 -18.85
C ARG A 44 -5.49 -1.04 -18.56
N ILE A 45 -5.12 -1.35 -17.33
CA ILE A 45 -5.01 -2.73 -16.83
C ILE A 45 -5.78 -2.88 -15.53
N ARG A 46 -6.41 -4.02 -15.31
CA ARG A 46 -7.09 -4.37 -14.06
C ARG A 46 -7.14 -5.88 -13.86
N PRO A 47 -7.44 -6.37 -12.66
CA PRO A 47 -7.87 -7.76 -12.51
C PRO A 47 -9.27 -7.96 -13.10
N ARG A 48 -9.52 -9.13 -13.66
CA ARG A 48 -10.83 -9.52 -14.18
C ARG A 48 -11.88 -9.43 -13.07
N LEU A 49 -12.98 -8.73 -13.36
CA LEU A 49 -14.06 -8.54 -12.38
C LEU A 49 -15.10 -9.65 -12.53
N ASN A 50 -15.32 -10.43 -11.46
CA ASN A 50 -16.48 -11.31 -11.34
C ASN A 50 -17.76 -10.50 -11.08
N ASP A 51 -18.93 -11.15 -11.08
CA ASP A 51 -20.22 -10.48 -10.94
C ASP A 51 -20.33 -9.66 -9.63
N LYS A 52 -19.74 -10.17 -8.54
CA LYS A 52 -19.69 -9.48 -7.24
C LYS A 52 -18.89 -8.18 -7.33
N ALA A 53 -17.67 -8.23 -7.87
CA ALA A 53 -16.82 -7.05 -8.05
C ALA A 53 -17.47 -6.02 -8.99
N GLN A 54 -18.20 -6.47 -10.02
CA GLN A 54 -18.95 -5.57 -10.90
C GLN A 54 -20.10 -4.86 -10.17
N ALA A 55 -20.82 -5.57 -9.29
CA ALA A 55 -21.87 -4.96 -8.47
C ALA A 55 -21.29 -3.95 -7.45
N GLU A 56 -20.16 -4.27 -6.82
CA GLU A 56 -19.45 -3.37 -5.89
C GLU A 56 -18.94 -2.10 -6.60
N ALA A 57 -18.42 -2.24 -7.83
CA ALA A 57 -17.97 -1.10 -8.63
C ALA A 57 -19.10 -0.11 -8.95
N GLN A 58 -20.36 -0.59 -9.07
CA GLN A 58 -21.52 0.28 -9.28
C GLN A 58 -21.87 1.11 -8.04
N THR A 59 -21.48 0.65 -6.84
CA THR A 59 -21.65 1.40 -5.59
C THR A 59 -20.44 2.27 -5.25
N GLY A 60 -19.40 2.27 -6.11
CA GLY A 60 -18.17 3.03 -5.88
C GLY A 60 -17.13 2.28 -5.06
N ILE A 61 -17.24 0.96 -4.93
CA ILE A 61 -16.23 0.11 -4.28
C ILE A 61 -15.42 -0.60 -5.36
N PHE A 62 -14.12 -0.31 -5.45
CA PHE A 62 -13.26 -0.86 -6.49
C PHE A 62 -12.24 -1.84 -5.91
N ARG A 63 -12.53 -3.12 -6.12
CA ARG A 63 -11.67 -4.25 -5.81
C ARG A 63 -11.99 -5.39 -6.75
N ALA A 64 -11.11 -6.38 -6.79
CA ALA A 64 -11.34 -7.59 -7.56
C ALA A 64 -11.02 -8.84 -6.75
N TYR A 65 -11.55 -9.96 -7.22
CA TYR A 65 -11.34 -11.28 -6.65
C TYR A 65 -10.66 -12.15 -7.73
N PRO A 66 -9.68 -13.00 -7.39
CA PRO A 66 -9.00 -13.85 -8.37
C PRO A 66 -9.95 -14.77 -9.14
N ASP A 67 -10.98 -15.26 -8.45
CA ASP A 67 -11.97 -16.23 -8.91
C ASP A 67 -13.30 -16.00 -8.17
N ASP A 68 -14.19 -17.00 -8.14
CA ASP A 68 -15.45 -16.96 -7.37
C ASP A 68 -15.20 -17.15 -5.86
N SER A 69 -13.95 -17.37 -5.44
CA SER A 69 -13.59 -17.37 -4.03
C SER A 69 -13.34 -15.95 -3.52
N ASP A 70 -13.83 -15.69 -2.32
CA ASP A 70 -13.53 -14.47 -1.58
C ASP A 70 -12.19 -14.57 -0.81
N ALA A 71 -11.34 -15.55 -1.15
CA ALA A 71 -10.10 -15.80 -0.41
C ALA A 71 -9.08 -14.67 -0.56
N PHE A 72 -9.11 -13.95 -1.69
CA PHE A 72 -8.22 -12.83 -1.92
C PHE A 72 -8.96 -11.61 -2.43
N VAL A 73 -8.41 -10.45 -2.09
CA VAL A 73 -8.83 -9.15 -2.60
C VAL A 73 -7.65 -8.53 -3.33
N ILE A 74 -7.90 -7.99 -4.52
CA ILE A 74 -6.92 -7.22 -5.28
C ILE A 74 -7.39 -5.78 -5.35
N SER A 75 -6.54 -4.87 -4.88
CA SER A 75 -6.76 -3.43 -4.99
C SER A 75 -5.62 -2.76 -5.76
N TRP A 76 -5.91 -1.59 -6.31
CA TRP A 76 -4.97 -0.75 -7.04
C TRP A 76 -5.22 0.72 -6.69
N GLY A 77 -4.14 1.51 -6.70
CA GLY A 77 -4.07 2.90 -6.27
C GLY A 77 -4.78 3.93 -7.17
N GLY A 78 -5.18 5.08 -6.59
CA GLY A 78 -4.91 6.43 -7.09
C GLY A 78 -5.94 7.11 -8.02
N GLY A 79 -7.25 6.93 -7.88
CA GLY A 79 -8.17 7.61 -8.82
C GLY A 79 -8.34 6.93 -10.17
N HIS A 80 -7.95 5.66 -10.26
CA HIS A 80 -8.09 4.86 -11.47
C HIS A 80 -9.08 3.72 -11.27
N GLU A 81 -10.31 4.04 -10.90
CA GLU A 81 -11.35 3.06 -10.60
C GLU A 81 -11.55 2.03 -11.71
N PRO A 82 -11.50 2.38 -13.01
CA PRO A 82 -11.60 1.38 -14.06
C PRO A 82 -10.37 0.46 -14.13
N GLY A 83 -9.21 0.92 -13.64
CA GLY A 83 -7.88 0.31 -13.71
C GLY A 83 -6.81 1.37 -14.04
N PRO A 84 -5.58 1.28 -13.53
CA PRO A 84 -4.49 2.23 -13.82
C PRO A 84 -4.20 2.32 -15.32
N CYS A 85 -3.84 3.53 -15.77
CA CYS A 85 -3.35 3.74 -17.12
C CYS A 85 -2.04 2.97 -17.30
N LEU A 86 -1.84 2.31 -18.45
CA LEU A 86 -0.51 1.79 -18.78
C LEU A 86 0.49 2.94 -18.91
N LYS A 87 0.08 4.04 -19.51
CA LYS A 87 0.86 5.27 -19.54
C LYS A 87 -0.05 6.43 -19.19
N ALA A 88 0.34 7.19 -18.18
CA ALA A 88 -0.33 8.40 -17.78
C ALA A 88 0.49 9.62 -18.19
N GLU A 89 -0.21 10.71 -18.52
CA GLU A 89 0.36 12.04 -18.63
C GLU A 89 -0.33 12.93 -17.60
N ASP A 90 0.46 13.69 -16.83
CA ASP A 90 -0.07 14.67 -15.89
C ASP A 90 -0.73 15.81 -16.65
N TYR A 91 -2.03 15.96 -16.43
CA TYR A 91 -2.80 17.10 -16.88
C TYR A 91 -3.02 18.06 -15.71
N LEU A 92 -2.57 19.30 -15.86
CA LEU A 92 -2.71 20.38 -14.86
C LEU A 92 -2.11 20.04 -13.49
N LEU A 93 -1.12 19.14 -13.41
CA LEU A 93 -0.44 18.71 -12.18
C LEU A 93 -1.36 18.09 -11.12
N ALA A 94 -2.58 17.68 -11.50
CA ALA A 94 -3.59 17.18 -10.56
C ALA A 94 -4.47 16.08 -11.13
N PHE A 95 -4.43 15.83 -12.44
CA PHE A 95 -5.27 14.83 -13.08
C PHE A 95 -4.44 13.98 -14.02
N GLU A 96 -4.54 12.67 -13.89
CA GLU A 96 -3.90 11.76 -14.85
C GLU A 96 -4.80 11.56 -16.07
N ARG A 97 -4.20 11.66 -17.26
CA ARG A 97 -4.85 11.25 -18.51
C ARG A 97 -4.14 10.03 -19.07
N CYS A 98 -4.89 8.97 -19.38
CA CYS A 98 -4.31 7.84 -20.10
C CYS A 98 -3.88 8.28 -21.50
N VAL A 99 -2.63 7.99 -21.85
CA VAL A 99 -2.05 8.24 -23.17
C VAL A 99 -1.56 6.92 -23.79
N PRO A 100 -1.40 6.86 -25.12
CA PRO A 100 -0.89 5.66 -25.76
C PRO A 100 0.54 5.31 -25.31
N LEU A 101 0.76 4.03 -25.03
CA LEU A 101 2.10 3.45 -24.88
C LEU A 101 2.83 3.58 -26.23
N GLN A 102 4.10 3.94 -26.30
CA GLN A 102 4.85 3.92 -27.56
C GLN A 102 5.51 2.56 -27.79
N THR A 103 5.98 2.29 -29.01
CA THR A 103 6.84 1.12 -29.26
C THR A 103 8.06 1.17 -28.33
N ASP A 104 8.43 0.02 -27.77
CA ASP A 104 9.52 -0.14 -26.79
C ASP A 104 9.30 0.51 -25.41
N ASP A 105 8.19 1.23 -25.20
CA ASP A 105 7.83 1.67 -23.85
C ASP A 105 7.48 0.44 -22.98
N SER A 106 7.74 0.58 -21.69
CA SER A 106 7.25 -0.37 -20.70
C SER A 106 6.62 0.32 -19.52
N SER A 107 5.53 -0.27 -19.02
CA SER A 107 4.77 0.24 -17.88
C SER A 107 4.98 -0.67 -16.69
N LEU A 108 5.31 -0.09 -15.54
CA LEU A 108 5.36 -0.81 -14.27
C LEU A 108 4.11 -0.48 -13.48
N ILE A 109 3.27 -1.49 -13.28
CA ILE A 109 2.01 -1.38 -12.56
C ILE A 109 2.09 -2.23 -11.29
N TYR A 110 1.54 -1.71 -10.20
CA TYR A 110 1.55 -2.35 -8.89
C TYR A 110 0.12 -2.59 -8.42
N PHE A 111 -0.17 -3.82 -8.02
CA PHE A 111 -1.42 -4.20 -7.38
C PHE A 111 -1.14 -4.72 -5.98
N ASN A 112 -2.06 -4.51 -5.04
CA ASN A 112 -2.02 -5.13 -3.72
C ASN A 112 -2.89 -6.38 -3.75
N LEU A 113 -2.27 -7.53 -3.54
CA LEU A 113 -2.95 -8.82 -3.39
C LEU A 113 -3.01 -9.15 -1.90
N ALA A 114 -4.19 -9.05 -1.29
CA ALA A 114 -4.43 -9.34 0.11
C ALA A 114 -5.19 -10.67 0.26
N HIS A 115 -4.83 -11.48 1.25
CA HIS A 115 -5.52 -12.73 1.57
C HIS A 115 -6.46 -12.54 2.78
N HIS A 116 -7.77 -12.64 2.56
CA HIS A 116 -8.79 -12.39 3.59
C HIS A 116 -9.55 -13.66 4.03
N GLY A 117 -9.38 -14.79 3.33
CA GLY A 117 -10.11 -16.02 3.61
C GLY A 117 -9.59 -16.78 4.86
N PRO A 118 -10.46 -17.54 5.55
CA PRO A 118 -10.01 -18.50 6.56
C PRO A 118 -9.25 -19.67 5.93
N ASP A 119 -9.57 -20.01 4.68
CA ASP A 119 -8.89 -21.05 3.92
C ASP A 119 -7.60 -20.53 3.33
N VAL A 120 -6.54 -21.34 3.38
CA VAL A 120 -5.23 -21.00 2.79
C VAL A 120 -4.96 -21.93 1.61
N PRO A 121 -5.50 -21.62 0.41
CA PRO A 121 -5.49 -22.55 -0.71
C PRO A 121 -4.06 -22.84 -1.18
N GLU A 122 -3.75 -24.09 -1.51
CA GLU A 122 -2.42 -24.43 -2.04
C GLU A 122 -2.13 -23.65 -3.34
N ARG A 123 -3.17 -23.46 -4.15
CA ARG A 123 -3.13 -22.74 -5.42
C ARG A 123 -4.40 -21.90 -5.60
N ALA A 124 -4.23 -20.72 -6.19
CA ALA A 124 -5.31 -19.89 -6.71
C ALA A 124 -4.86 -19.25 -8.03
N THR A 125 -5.74 -18.54 -8.73
CA THR A 125 -5.36 -17.89 -10.00
C THR A 125 -5.95 -16.50 -10.07
N VAL A 126 -5.13 -15.51 -10.43
CA VAL A 126 -5.57 -14.15 -10.76
C VAL A 126 -5.52 -13.98 -12.25
N THR A 127 -6.57 -13.44 -12.87
CA THR A 127 -6.51 -13.01 -14.27
C THR A 127 -6.46 -11.50 -14.33
N LEU A 128 -5.44 -10.96 -15.00
CA LEU A 128 -5.34 -9.55 -15.35
C LEU A 128 -5.80 -9.34 -16.79
N GLU A 129 -6.46 -8.22 -17.03
CA GLU A 129 -7.00 -7.80 -18.32
C GLU A 129 -6.44 -6.43 -18.67
N VAL A 130 -5.86 -6.31 -19.86
CA VAL A 130 -5.53 -5.02 -20.48
C VAL A 130 -6.64 -4.69 -21.45
N PHE A 131 -7.15 -3.46 -21.40
CA PHE A 131 -8.35 -3.08 -22.13
C PHE A 131 -8.31 -1.62 -22.59
N ALA A 132 -9.06 -1.34 -23.65
CA ALA A 132 -9.37 0.00 -24.09
C ALA A 132 -10.62 0.51 -23.37
N TYR A 133 -10.58 1.77 -22.91
CA TYR A 133 -11.64 2.37 -22.10
C TYR A 133 -12.15 3.67 -22.73
N ASP A 134 -13.47 3.80 -22.81
CA ASP A 134 -14.14 5.01 -23.25
C ASP A 134 -14.36 5.94 -22.05
N GLU A 135 -13.49 6.93 -21.86
CA GLU A 135 -13.59 7.88 -20.76
C GLU A 135 -14.94 8.64 -20.74
N LYS A 136 -15.51 8.92 -21.92
CA LYS A 136 -16.77 9.70 -22.01
C LYS A 136 -17.96 8.87 -21.56
N ARG A 137 -17.98 7.60 -21.96
CA ARG A 137 -19.07 6.67 -21.63
C ARG A 137 -18.82 5.88 -20.35
N LYS A 138 -17.63 6.02 -19.76
CA LYS A 138 -17.16 5.28 -18.60
C LYS A 138 -17.34 3.76 -18.75
N GLN A 139 -16.93 3.22 -19.90
CA GLN A 139 -17.14 1.80 -20.22
C GLN A 139 -15.93 1.18 -20.90
N VAL A 140 -15.74 -0.12 -20.65
CA VAL A 140 -14.77 -0.94 -21.39
C VAL A 140 -15.26 -1.11 -22.82
N GLN A 141 -14.40 -0.82 -23.79
CA GLN A 141 -14.70 -1.04 -25.21
C GLN A 141 -14.28 -2.43 -25.66
N GLU A 142 -13.08 -2.85 -25.28
CA GLU A 142 -12.46 -4.10 -25.72
C GLU A 142 -11.37 -4.53 -24.73
N VAL A 143 -11.34 -5.82 -24.39
CA VAL A 143 -10.19 -6.44 -23.71
C VAL A 143 -9.18 -6.85 -24.79
N VAL A 144 -8.00 -6.25 -24.79
CA VAL A 144 -6.98 -6.44 -25.82
C VAL A 144 -6.02 -7.57 -25.51
N ALA A 145 -5.78 -7.84 -24.22
CA ALA A 145 -4.90 -8.91 -23.77
C ALA A 145 -5.32 -9.40 -22.38
N THR A 146 -5.09 -10.67 -22.10
CA THR A 146 -5.37 -11.28 -20.80
C THR A 146 -4.18 -12.08 -20.32
N ARG A 147 -4.03 -12.15 -19.00
CA ARG A 147 -2.94 -12.87 -18.38
C ARG A 147 -3.36 -13.52 -17.08
N THR A 148 -3.30 -14.84 -17.03
CA THR A 148 -3.50 -15.59 -15.80
C THR A 148 -2.17 -15.76 -15.06
N ILE A 149 -2.19 -15.47 -13.77
CA ILE A 149 -1.10 -15.59 -12.82
C ILE A 149 -1.50 -16.65 -11.81
N ALA A 150 -0.69 -17.70 -11.69
CA ALA A 150 -0.88 -18.70 -10.65
C ALA A 150 -0.38 -18.14 -9.32
N LEU A 151 -1.24 -18.13 -8.32
CA LEU A 151 -0.88 -17.86 -6.93
C LEU A 151 -0.51 -19.18 -6.27
N GLN A 152 0.63 -19.21 -5.59
CA GLN A 152 1.11 -20.38 -4.87
C GLN A 152 1.37 -20.05 -3.41
N ARG A 153 0.98 -20.96 -2.53
CA ARG A 153 1.33 -20.87 -1.12
C ARG A 153 2.84 -21.06 -0.94
N PRO A 154 3.50 -20.36 0.01
CA PRO A 154 4.91 -20.61 0.31
C PRO A 154 5.15 -22.08 0.64
N ALA A 155 6.23 -22.66 0.12
CA ALA A 155 6.55 -24.08 0.34
C ALA A 155 6.80 -24.39 1.83
N ALA A 156 7.39 -23.46 2.56
CA ALA A 156 7.69 -23.57 3.99
C ALA A 156 6.56 -23.04 4.89
N TYR A 157 5.32 -23.01 4.41
CA TYR A 157 4.18 -22.48 5.17
C TYR A 157 3.77 -23.45 6.29
N PRO A 158 3.80 -23.03 7.57
CA PRO A 158 3.36 -23.87 8.67
C PRO A 158 1.83 -23.83 8.82
N ASN A 159 1.25 -24.94 9.28
CA ASN A 159 -0.20 -25.04 9.50
C ASN A 159 -0.73 -24.14 10.63
N ASP A 160 0.16 -23.66 11.50
CA ASP A 160 -0.13 -22.81 12.66
C ASP A 160 0.53 -21.44 12.54
N ALA A 161 0.69 -20.94 11.31
CA ALA A 161 1.16 -19.58 11.04
C ALA A 161 0.27 -18.54 11.71
N VAL A 162 0.90 -17.49 12.24
CA VAL A 162 0.20 -16.41 12.92
C VAL A 162 -0.74 -15.69 11.94
N HIS A 163 -1.95 -15.40 12.42
CA HIS A 163 -2.93 -14.56 11.77
C HIS A 163 -3.76 -13.84 12.84
N PHE A 164 -4.44 -12.75 12.47
CA PHE A 164 -5.30 -12.05 13.42
C PHE A 164 -6.72 -12.59 13.36
N VAL A 165 -7.26 -12.95 14.52
CA VAL A 165 -8.67 -13.34 14.68
C VAL A 165 -9.39 -12.28 15.49
N GLN A 166 -10.64 -12.01 15.14
CA GLN A 166 -11.47 -11.06 15.88
C GLN A 166 -12.23 -11.79 16.99
N ALA A 167 -12.05 -11.36 18.23
CA ALA A 167 -12.75 -11.86 19.42
C ALA A 167 -13.05 -10.69 20.37
N ASP A 168 -14.28 -10.63 20.88
CA ASP A 168 -14.73 -9.61 21.84
C ASP A 168 -14.47 -8.15 21.38
N GLY A 169 -14.61 -7.90 20.08
CA GLY A 169 -14.42 -6.56 19.49
C GLY A 169 -12.95 -6.14 19.34
N ALA A 170 -11.99 -7.05 19.55
CA ALA A 170 -10.56 -6.83 19.32
C ALA A 170 -9.98 -7.91 18.40
N TRP A 171 -8.96 -7.55 17.63
CA TRP A 171 -8.13 -8.50 16.91
C TRP A 171 -6.96 -8.96 17.78
N GLN A 172 -6.70 -10.26 17.79
CA GLN A 172 -5.62 -10.88 18.55
C GLN A 172 -4.83 -11.83 17.63
N PRO A 173 -3.51 -11.92 17.78
CA PRO A 173 -2.72 -12.90 17.05
C PRO A 173 -3.08 -14.32 17.52
N ALA A 174 -3.36 -15.21 16.58
CA ALA A 174 -3.57 -16.63 16.78
C ALA A 174 -2.60 -17.43 15.92
N GLY A 175 -2.09 -18.54 16.44
CA GLY A 175 -1.03 -19.35 15.82
C GLY A 175 0.26 -19.34 16.64
N ALA A 176 1.14 -20.31 16.40
CA ALA A 176 2.38 -20.47 17.16
C ALA A 176 3.64 -20.15 16.36
N GLN A 177 3.50 -19.89 15.05
CA GLN A 177 4.63 -19.58 14.16
C GLN A 177 4.49 -18.22 13.50
N VAL A 178 5.42 -17.31 13.78
CA VAL A 178 5.45 -15.96 13.24
C VAL A 178 6.47 -15.87 12.08
N PRO A 179 6.11 -15.26 10.94
CA PRO A 179 7.06 -15.08 9.85
C PRO A 179 8.13 -14.06 10.22
N ALA A 180 9.35 -14.24 9.72
CA ALA A 180 10.36 -13.20 9.74
C ALA A 180 9.88 -11.95 8.98
N TYR A 181 10.31 -10.78 9.45
CA TYR A 181 9.91 -9.51 8.84
C TYR A 181 10.28 -9.42 7.38
N ASP A 182 9.30 -8.97 6.60
CA ASP A 182 9.38 -8.93 5.16
C ASP A 182 9.03 -7.54 4.65
N PRO A 183 10.03 -6.77 4.19
CA PRO A 183 9.81 -5.43 3.65
C PRO A 183 9.06 -5.53 2.33
N ARG A 184 8.27 -4.49 2.00
CA ARG A 184 7.39 -4.51 0.81
C ARG A 184 8.20 -4.60 -0.50
N TRP A 185 9.36 -3.94 -0.54
CA TRP A 185 10.17 -3.77 -1.74
C TRP A 185 11.23 -4.85 -1.95
N TRP A 186 11.71 -5.46 -0.87
CA TRP A 186 12.73 -6.51 -0.91
C TRP A 186 12.20 -7.80 -0.31
N PRO A 187 11.18 -8.42 -0.95
CA PRO A 187 10.61 -9.64 -0.43
C PRO A 187 11.69 -10.69 -0.30
N ARG A 188 11.80 -11.25 0.91
CA ARG A 188 12.75 -12.32 1.25
C ARG A 188 12.05 -13.67 1.25
N ASP A 189 12.84 -14.73 1.22
CA ASP A 189 12.32 -16.06 1.53
C ASP A 189 11.72 -16.03 2.93
N VAL A 190 10.47 -16.51 3.03
CA VAL A 190 9.73 -16.46 4.29
C VAL A 190 10.20 -17.60 5.18
N THR A 191 10.87 -17.26 6.26
CA THR A 191 11.16 -18.17 7.37
C THR A 191 10.16 -17.93 8.49
N TYR A 192 9.92 -18.96 9.30
CA TYR A 192 9.02 -18.89 10.44
C TYR A 192 9.77 -19.24 11.72
N GLY A 193 9.48 -18.51 12.79
CA GLY A 193 9.99 -18.73 14.14
C GLY A 193 8.84 -18.95 15.12
N ALA A 194 9.15 -19.47 16.31
CA ALA A 194 8.15 -19.60 17.37
C ALA A 194 7.68 -18.21 17.84
N LEU A 195 6.36 -18.04 17.95
CA LEU A 195 5.75 -16.86 18.54
C LEU A 195 5.61 -17.07 20.05
N ALA A 196 6.18 -16.19 20.85
CA ALA A 196 5.92 -16.17 22.29
C ALA A 196 4.52 -15.61 22.57
N ASP A 197 3.99 -15.91 23.76
CA ASP A 197 2.71 -15.37 24.23
C ASP A 197 2.86 -13.90 24.60
N TYR A 198 2.59 -13.02 23.64
CA TYR A 198 2.60 -11.58 23.82
C TYR A 198 1.17 -11.07 24.02
N PRO A 199 0.91 -10.18 25.00
CA PRO A 199 -0.43 -9.66 25.27
C PRO A 199 -0.85 -8.58 24.26
N LEU A 200 -0.59 -8.80 22.97
CA LEU A 200 -0.87 -7.87 21.88
C LEU A 200 -2.34 -7.97 21.45
N ARG A 201 -3.04 -6.83 21.43
CA ARG A 201 -4.40 -6.73 20.87
C ARG A 201 -4.53 -5.46 20.05
N VAL A 202 -5.37 -5.49 19.03
CA VAL A 202 -5.77 -4.31 18.26
C VAL A 202 -7.27 -4.12 18.44
N GLN A 203 -7.73 -2.92 18.74
CA GLN A 203 -9.15 -2.67 19.03
C GLN A 203 -9.60 -1.36 18.40
N VAL A 204 -10.77 -1.38 17.77
CA VAL A 204 -11.46 -0.14 17.35
C VAL A 204 -12.31 0.37 18.52
N ALA A 205 -12.13 1.64 18.87
CA ALA A 205 -12.87 2.31 19.93
C ALA A 205 -13.28 3.73 19.46
N GLY A 206 -14.49 3.84 18.94
CA GLY A 206 -14.97 5.08 18.32
C GLY A 206 -14.27 5.33 16.99
N ASP A 207 -13.63 6.48 16.86
CA ASP A 207 -12.82 6.88 15.71
C ASP A 207 -11.33 6.51 15.85
N ALA A 208 -10.97 5.67 16.82
CA ALA A 208 -9.58 5.32 17.08
C ALA A 208 -9.33 3.81 16.99
N LEU A 209 -8.28 3.43 16.28
CA LEU A 209 -7.66 2.12 16.32
C LEU A 209 -6.56 2.14 17.39
N ARG A 210 -6.70 1.29 18.41
CA ARG A 210 -5.78 1.19 19.53
C ARG A 210 -4.98 -0.10 19.42
N VAL A 211 -3.66 0.03 19.47
CA VAL A 211 -2.73 -1.09 19.64
C VAL A 211 -2.42 -1.19 21.12
N LEU A 212 -2.78 -2.32 21.73
CA LEU A 212 -2.72 -2.59 23.16
C LEU A 212 -1.64 -3.62 23.45
N TRP A 213 -0.88 -3.39 24.52
CA TRP A 213 -0.01 -4.36 25.18
C TRP A 213 -0.53 -4.62 26.60
N GLY A 214 -1.20 -5.75 26.79
CA GLY A 214 -2.07 -5.96 27.94
C GLY A 214 -3.22 -4.95 27.91
N GLU A 215 -3.38 -4.20 28.99
CA GLU A 215 -4.38 -3.12 29.10
C GLU A 215 -3.83 -1.74 28.71
N THR A 216 -2.55 -1.64 28.33
CA THR A 216 -1.91 -0.36 28.02
C THR A 216 -1.94 -0.09 26.52
N ALA A 217 -2.46 1.06 26.11
CA ALA A 217 -2.33 1.51 24.73
C ALA A 217 -0.89 1.93 24.44
N VAL A 218 -0.27 1.28 23.46
CA VAL A 218 1.09 1.59 22.98
C VAL A 218 1.08 2.33 21.64
N GLY A 219 -0.02 2.23 20.88
CA GLY A 219 -0.28 3.01 19.68
C GLY A 219 -1.75 3.39 19.56
N ILE A 220 -2.03 4.59 19.04
CA ILE A 220 -3.37 5.10 18.78
C ILE A 220 -3.37 5.75 17.39
N ILE A 221 -4.21 5.25 16.49
CA ILE A 221 -4.41 5.81 15.16
C ILE A 221 -5.84 6.33 15.09
N THR A 222 -6.03 7.63 14.87
CA THR A 222 -7.35 8.24 14.75
C THR A 222 -7.77 8.33 13.29
N ASP A 223 -9.01 7.99 12.99
CA ASP A 223 -9.60 8.04 11.66
C ASP A 223 -10.52 9.25 11.49
N HIS A 224 -10.22 10.08 10.49
CA HIS A 224 -11.02 11.24 10.10
C HIS A 224 -11.71 11.07 8.73
N THR A 225 -11.70 9.84 8.20
CA THR A 225 -12.36 9.47 6.95
C THR A 225 -13.86 9.29 7.15
N LYS A 226 -14.62 9.46 6.06
CA LYS A 226 -16.07 9.29 6.03
C LYS A 226 -16.50 8.70 4.67
N PRO A 227 -16.92 7.43 4.59
CA PRO A 227 -17.05 6.48 5.70
C PRO A 227 -15.71 6.13 6.35
N SER A 228 -15.75 5.64 7.61
CA SER A 228 -14.55 5.23 8.35
C SER A 228 -13.89 4.03 7.68
N ILE A 229 -12.55 4.03 7.64
CA ILE A 229 -11.71 2.94 7.12
C ILE A 229 -11.38 1.87 8.16
N PHE A 230 -11.79 2.06 9.42
CA PHE A 230 -11.65 1.07 10.49
C PHE A 230 -12.76 0.01 10.46
N GLN A 231 -13.10 -0.45 9.25
CA GLN A 231 -14.02 -1.55 9.03
C GLN A 231 -13.20 -2.84 8.81
N PRO A 232 -13.64 -4.00 9.32
CA PRO A 232 -12.93 -5.26 9.16
C PRO A 232 -12.59 -5.61 7.69
N GLU A 233 -13.43 -5.21 6.74
CA GLU A 233 -13.26 -5.44 5.31
C GLU A 233 -12.22 -4.54 4.63
N THR A 234 -11.88 -3.40 5.24
CA THR A 234 -10.91 -2.42 4.70
C THR A 234 -9.60 -2.42 5.46
N MET A 235 -9.46 -3.26 6.48
CA MET A 235 -8.26 -3.33 7.30
C MET A 235 -7.68 -4.74 7.31
N MET A 236 -6.36 -4.84 7.32
CA MET A 236 -5.68 -6.11 7.52
C MET A 236 -4.47 -5.94 8.42
N LEU A 237 -4.20 -6.96 9.23
CA LEU A 237 -3.18 -6.94 10.27
C LEU A 237 -2.21 -8.08 10.02
N GLU A 238 -0.91 -7.80 10.08
CA GLU A 238 0.14 -8.82 9.99
C GLU A 238 1.11 -8.66 11.16
N LEU A 239 1.58 -9.78 11.71
CA LEU A 239 2.60 -9.78 12.75
C LEU A 239 3.85 -10.47 12.23
N PHE A 240 5.00 -9.85 12.50
CA PHE A 240 6.29 -10.35 12.08
C PHE A 240 7.29 -10.40 13.23
N ASP A 241 8.18 -11.37 13.19
CA ASP A 241 9.39 -11.38 13.97
C ASP A 241 10.43 -10.50 13.27
N PHE A 242 10.69 -9.30 13.80
CA PHE A 242 11.60 -8.35 13.17
C PHE A 242 13.05 -8.69 13.52
N ASP A 243 13.32 -8.82 14.81
CA ASP A 243 14.61 -9.23 15.36
C ASP A 243 14.42 -9.81 16.77
N GLN A 244 15.53 -10.13 17.45
CA GLN A 244 15.49 -10.67 18.82
C GLN A 244 14.83 -9.75 19.87
N TRP A 245 14.67 -8.47 19.58
CA TRP A 245 14.13 -7.45 20.50
C TRP A 245 12.74 -6.95 20.12
N HIS A 246 12.32 -7.10 18.87
CA HIS A 246 11.13 -6.45 18.33
C HIS A 246 10.22 -7.37 17.52
N LEU A 247 8.94 -7.07 17.59
CA LEU A 247 7.92 -7.49 16.62
C LEU A 247 7.61 -6.32 15.70
N ALA A 248 7.27 -6.59 14.45
CA ALA A 248 6.64 -5.58 13.60
C ALA A 248 5.16 -5.92 13.44
N LEU A 249 4.28 -5.03 13.90
CA LEU A 249 2.85 -5.07 13.63
C LEU A 249 2.59 -4.21 12.40
N ARG A 250 2.20 -4.85 11.30
CA ARG A 250 1.82 -4.17 10.07
C ARG A 250 0.30 -4.01 10.00
N LEU A 251 -0.14 -2.80 9.72
CA LEU A 251 -1.53 -2.43 9.52
C LEU A 251 -1.68 -2.00 8.06
N TRP A 252 -2.61 -2.61 7.35
CA TRP A 252 -3.03 -2.15 6.03
C TRP A 252 -4.40 -1.51 6.12
N PHE A 253 -4.55 -0.38 5.45
CA PHE A 253 -5.81 0.30 5.24
C PHE A 253 -6.06 0.38 3.75
N PHE A 254 -7.05 -0.37 3.28
CA PHE A 254 -7.47 -0.37 1.89
C PHE A 254 -8.59 0.65 1.71
N TRP A 255 -8.25 1.77 1.10
CA TRP A 255 -9.22 2.71 0.59
C TRP A 255 -9.81 2.05 -0.64
N GLN A 256 -11.04 1.56 -0.57
CA GLN A 256 -11.70 0.90 -1.70
C GLN A 256 -12.95 1.68 -2.15
N ASP A 257 -13.40 2.62 -1.33
CA ASP A 257 -14.63 3.39 -1.53
C ASP A 257 -14.32 4.82 -2.01
N VAL A 258 -14.87 5.18 -3.17
CA VAL A 258 -14.71 6.52 -3.76
C VAL A 258 -15.50 7.61 -3.04
N ASN A 259 -16.42 7.20 -2.17
CA ASN A 259 -17.26 8.11 -1.39
C ASN A 259 -16.57 8.60 -0.12
N ILE A 260 -15.28 8.28 0.09
CA ILE A 260 -14.49 8.75 1.23
C ILE A 260 -14.18 10.25 1.09
N GLY A 261 -15.20 11.10 1.29
CA GLY A 261 -15.13 12.56 1.31
C GLY A 261 -14.86 13.25 -0.05
N GLY A 262 -15.55 14.37 -0.30
CA GLY A 262 -15.39 15.15 -1.54
C GLY A 262 -14.04 15.86 -1.64
N GLY A 263 -13.11 15.32 -2.43
CA GLY A 263 -11.79 15.90 -2.70
C GLY A 263 -10.60 15.00 -2.36
N HIS A 264 -10.86 13.74 -2.03
CA HIS A 264 -9.86 12.74 -1.76
C HIS A 264 -9.51 11.95 -3.04
N GLU A 265 -8.21 11.75 -3.31
CA GLU A 265 -7.76 10.77 -4.31
C GLU A 265 -8.27 9.35 -3.95
N VAL A 266 -8.61 8.58 -4.96
CA VAL A 266 -9.51 7.42 -4.89
C VAL A 266 -8.67 6.12 -4.71
N PRO A 267 -9.25 4.90 -4.55
CA PRO A 267 -8.70 3.73 -3.86
C PRO A 267 -7.20 3.57 -3.79
N ASP A 268 -6.61 3.35 -2.61
CA ASP A 268 -5.19 3.07 -2.40
C ASP A 268 -5.03 2.11 -1.21
N ALA A 269 -3.81 1.62 -0.95
CA ALA A 269 -3.49 0.85 0.24
C ALA A 269 -2.41 1.57 1.05
N GLU A 270 -2.83 2.09 2.19
CA GLU A 270 -1.90 2.68 3.16
C GLU A 270 -1.39 1.60 4.09
N ARG A 271 -0.11 1.66 4.41
CA ARG A 271 0.58 0.70 5.26
C ARG A 271 1.22 1.40 6.42
N PHE A 272 1.04 0.88 7.62
CA PHE A 272 1.85 1.21 8.78
C PHE A 272 2.59 0.00 9.29
N ASP A 273 3.86 0.15 9.60
CA ASP A 273 4.60 -0.83 10.37
C ASP A 273 4.93 -0.23 11.74
N LEU A 274 4.45 -0.82 12.81
CA LEU A 274 4.79 -0.43 14.19
C LEU A 274 5.81 -1.43 14.75
N LEU A 275 7.00 -0.95 15.09
CA LEU A 275 8.05 -1.77 15.67
C LEU A 275 7.88 -1.82 17.20
N LEU A 276 7.31 -2.90 17.71
CA LEU A 276 6.97 -3.13 19.10
C LEU A 276 8.12 -3.83 19.82
N ARG A 277 8.64 -3.24 20.90
CA ARG A 277 9.64 -3.89 21.75
C ARG A 277 9.01 -5.07 22.48
N LYS A 278 9.54 -6.29 22.28
CA LYS A 278 9.03 -7.55 22.85
C LYS A 278 8.92 -7.56 24.38
N LYS A 279 9.74 -6.76 25.07
CA LYS A 279 9.75 -6.69 26.54
C LYS A 279 8.47 -6.05 27.13
N ASP A 280 7.94 -5.02 26.48
CA ASP A 280 6.92 -4.14 27.08
C ASP A 280 5.95 -3.49 26.06
N GLY A 281 6.04 -3.86 24.79
CA GLY A 281 5.19 -3.35 23.72
C GLY A 281 5.47 -1.93 23.28
N PHE A 282 6.47 -1.24 23.85
CA PHE A 282 6.77 0.14 23.48
C PHE A 282 7.08 0.23 21.98
N VAL A 283 6.41 1.14 21.27
CA VAL A 283 6.66 1.38 19.85
C VAL A 283 7.96 2.18 19.71
N THR A 284 9.03 1.57 19.22
CA THR A 284 10.34 2.22 19.07
C THR A 284 10.45 2.97 17.75
N LEU A 285 9.92 2.37 16.69
CA LEU A 285 9.86 2.93 15.34
C LEU A 285 8.46 2.76 14.76
N ALA A 286 8.08 3.67 13.87
CA ALA A 286 6.93 3.47 13.00
C ALA A 286 7.30 3.78 11.56
N CYS A 287 6.77 3.01 10.62
CA CYS A 287 6.89 3.28 9.20
C CYS A 287 5.54 3.52 8.57
N THR A 288 5.52 4.42 7.59
CA THR A 288 4.45 4.56 6.60
C THR A 288 5.02 4.36 5.21
N ASP A 289 4.15 4.03 4.26
CA ASP A 289 4.47 4.16 2.84
C ASP A 289 4.03 5.53 2.31
N MET A 290 4.85 6.15 1.47
CA MET A 290 4.43 7.27 0.63
C MET A 290 4.88 6.99 -0.80
N HIS A 291 3.94 6.96 -1.75
CA HIS A 291 4.24 6.75 -3.17
C HIS A 291 5.25 5.63 -3.41
N TRP A 292 5.02 4.49 -2.75
CA TRP A 292 5.86 3.31 -2.91
C TRP A 292 7.27 3.41 -2.32
N ARG A 293 7.49 4.30 -1.33
CA ARG A 293 8.70 4.38 -0.51
C ARG A 293 8.37 4.12 0.97
N GLU A 294 9.15 3.25 1.63
CA GLU A 294 9.02 3.06 3.09
C GLU A 294 9.75 4.20 3.81
N VAL A 295 9.04 4.88 4.71
CA VAL A 295 9.60 5.97 5.51
C VAL A 295 9.48 5.61 6.98
N TRP A 296 10.61 5.56 7.69
CA TRP A 296 10.68 5.16 9.10
C TRP A 296 10.97 6.35 10.02
N ALA A 297 10.23 6.42 11.11
CA ALA A 297 10.32 7.46 12.13
C ALA A 297 10.63 6.83 13.51
N GLN A 298 11.50 7.46 14.28
CA GLN A 298 11.75 7.08 15.68
C GLN A 298 10.72 7.75 16.59
N ILE A 299 10.16 6.98 17.53
CA ILE A 299 9.07 7.44 18.37
C ILE A 299 9.60 7.89 19.74
N ASP A 300 9.25 9.11 20.14
CA ASP A 300 9.57 9.73 21.42
C ASP A 300 8.35 9.75 22.34
N GLY A 301 8.20 8.69 23.12
CA GLY A 301 7.11 8.55 24.10
C GLY A 301 6.03 7.55 23.69
N ALA A 302 5.15 7.26 24.65
CA ALA A 302 4.04 6.33 24.48
C ALA A 302 2.73 6.97 24.97
N PRO A 303 1.60 6.70 24.29
CA PRO A 303 1.50 5.91 23.07
C PRO A 303 2.02 6.67 21.83
N LEU A 304 2.43 5.91 20.81
CA LEU A 304 2.49 6.45 19.44
C LEU A 304 1.11 7.01 19.08
N ARG A 305 1.07 8.16 18.42
CA ARG A 305 -0.16 8.76 17.90
C ARG A 305 -0.04 8.96 16.41
N ALA A 306 -1.07 8.57 15.68
CA ALA A 306 -1.17 8.83 14.25
C ALA A 306 -2.59 9.26 13.88
N THR A 307 -2.75 9.92 12.73
CA THR A 307 -4.08 10.28 12.19
C THR A 307 -4.17 9.90 10.72
N LEU A 308 -5.31 9.33 10.31
CA LEU A 308 -5.67 9.02 8.93
C LEU A 308 -6.74 9.99 8.45
N GLY A 309 -6.55 10.53 7.24
CA GLY A 309 -7.42 11.56 6.69
C GLY A 309 -7.26 12.94 7.36
N LEU A 310 -7.93 13.93 6.79
CA LEU A 310 -7.91 15.30 7.33
C LEU A 310 -9.03 15.53 8.34
N SER A 311 -8.67 16.04 9.53
CA SER A 311 -9.65 16.52 10.50
C SER A 311 -10.45 17.71 9.96
N ASN A 312 -11.66 17.94 10.49
CA ASN A 312 -12.49 19.09 10.10
C ASN A 312 -11.77 20.43 10.32
N ALA A 313 -10.96 20.54 11.39
CA ALA A 313 -10.16 21.73 11.64
C ALA A 313 -9.08 21.93 10.58
N ALA A 314 -8.41 20.86 10.14
CA ALA A 314 -7.44 20.91 9.05
C ALA A 314 -8.11 21.28 7.71
N LYS A 315 -9.27 20.67 7.41
CA LYS A 315 -10.09 21.00 6.23
C LYS A 315 -10.49 22.48 6.22
N LEU A 316 -10.99 23.00 7.34
CA LEU A 316 -11.39 24.40 7.48
C LEU A 316 -10.17 25.34 7.33
N LYS A 317 -9.02 24.98 7.89
CA LYS A 317 -7.78 25.74 7.74
C LYS A 317 -7.34 25.82 6.28
N LEU A 318 -7.33 24.70 5.55
CA LEU A 318 -7.00 24.66 4.12
C LEU A 318 -7.98 25.50 3.27
N LEU A 319 -9.27 25.45 3.57
CA LEU A 319 -10.29 26.28 2.91
C LEU A 319 -10.09 27.78 3.19
N THR A 320 -9.70 28.13 4.42
CA THR A 320 -9.53 29.53 4.86
C THR A 320 -8.22 30.14 4.38
N GLU A 321 -7.14 29.36 4.36
CA GLU A 321 -5.81 29.81 3.93
C GLU A 321 -5.63 29.83 2.41
N GLY A 322 -6.62 29.29 1.68
CA GLY A 322 -6.77 29.40 0.24
C GLY A 322 -5.98 28.37 -0.56
N ILE A 323 -6.63 27.84 -1.61
CA ILE A 323 -6.02 27.00 -2.65
C ILE A 323 -4.78 27.68 -3.27
N GLU A 324 -4.70 29.01 -3.25
CA GLU A 324 -3.56 29.78 -3.76
C GLU A 324 -2.27 29.55 -2.98
N LYS A 325 -2.31 29.40 -1.64
CA LYS A 325 -1.12 29.06 -0.84
C LYS A 325 -0.66 27.64 -1.10
N ILE A 326 -1.59 26.73 -1.29
CA ILE A 326 -1.35 25.33 -1.66
C ILE A 326 -0.68 25.29 -3.05
N ALA A 327 -1.24 25.99 -4.03
CA ALA A 327 -0.65 26.14 -5.36
C ALA A 327 0.73 26.82 -5.32
N HIS A 328 0.97 27.75 -4.38
CA HIS A 328 2.28 28.38 -4.18
C HIS A 328 3.31 27.46 -3.49
N MET A 329 2.88 26.62 -2.55
CA MET A 329 3.73 25.55 -1.99
C MET A 329 4.12 24.55 -3.08
N PHE A 330 3.22 24.26 -4.01
CA PHE A 330 3.50 23.38 -5.16
C PHE A 330 4.34 24.03 -6.28
N LYS A 331 4.45 25.37 -6.31
CA LYS A 331 5.29 26.12 -7.27
C LYS A 331 6.70 26.42 -6.75
N ARG A 332 7.00 26.20 -5.47
CA ARG A 332 8.35 26.41 -4.94
C ARG A 332 9.26 25.32 -5.51
N GLU A 333 10.24 25.75 -6.30
CA GLU A 333 11.24 24.90 -6.95
C GLU A 333 11.93 23.96 -5.94
N HIS A 334 11.95 22.67 -6.29
CA HIS A 334 13.02 21.68 -6.12
C HIS A 334 14.15 22.00 -5.11
N GLY A 335 13.80 22.24 -3.85
CA GLY A 335 14.78 22.30 -2.75
C GLY A 335 15.28 20.91 -2.40
N GLU A 336 16.54 20.80 -2.00
CA GLU A 336 17.17 19.55 -1.56
C GLU A 336 16.40 18.89 -0.40
N ASP A 337 16.50 17.55 -0.31
CA ASP A 337 15.89 16.75 0.76
C ASP A 337 16.25 17.28 2.16
N HIS A 338 15.30 17.17 3.09
CA HIS A 338 15.50 17.54 4.49
C HIS A 338 16.54 16.61 5.16
N GLU A 339 17.55 17.17 5.83
CA GLU A 339 18.69 16.41 6.43
C GLU A 339 18.29 15.28 7.42
N GLY A 340 17.04 15.31 7.93
CA GLY A 340 16.49 14.30 8.85
C GLY A 340 15.54 13.26 8.22
N VAL A 341 15.32 13.28 6.91
CA VAL A 341 14.58 12.21 6.22
C VAL A 341 15.58 11.14 5.85
N TYR A 342 15.45 9.96 6.47
CA TYR A 342 16.21 8.80 6.04
C TYR A 342 15.61 8.27 4.74
N SER A 343 16.00 8.87 3.61
CA SER A 343 15.94 8.16 2.34
C SER A 343 17.00 7.06 2.42
N PRO A 344 16.62 5.77 2.37
CA PRO A 344 17.62 4.73 2.32
C PRO A 344 18.34 4.73 0.94
N VAL A 345 17.98 5.68 0.07
CA VAL A 345 18.57 5.98 -1.23
C VAL A 345 19.66 7.07 -1.14
N ASP A 346 19.58 8.03 -0.22
CA ASP A 346 20.37 9.28 -0.28
C ASP A 346 21.28 9.56 0.93
N GLY A 347 21.36 8.65 1.91
CA GLY A 347 22.33 8.76 3.00
C GLY A 347 23.78 8.46 2.58
N PRO A 348 24.82 8.81 3.37
CA PRO A 348 26.23 8.48 3.08
C PRO A 348 26.55 6.97 3.04
N ARG A 349 25.55 6.14 3.37
CA ARG A 349 25.53 4.70 3.16
C ARG A 349 24.16 4.32 2.58
N PRO A 350 23.94 4.53 1.27
CA PRO A 350 22.65 4.30 0.66
C PRO A 350 22.41 2.78 0.62
N LEU A 351 21.51 2.31 1.48
CA LEU A 351 21.21 0.90 1.71
C LEU A 351 20.44 0.30 0.52
N ILE A 352 19.61 1.12 -0.14
CA ILE A 352 18.75 0.73 -1.26
C ILE A 352 19.51 0.68 -2.58
N PRO A 353 20.25 1.72 -3.03
CA PRO A 353 21.11 1.64 -4.21
C PRO A 353 22.11 0.50 -4.13
N ARG A 354 22.74 0.26 -2.96
CA ARG A 354 23.62 -0.91 -2.79
C ARG A 354 22.88 -2.24 -2.86
N GLN A 355 21.69 -2.36 -2.27
CA GLN A 355 20.89 -3.59 -2.39
C GLN A 355 20.37 -3.79 -3.81
N ALA A 356 19.93 -2.73 -4.48
CA ALA A 356 19.48 -2.72 -5.86
C ALA A 356 20.62 -3.11 -6.81
N GLU A 357 21.81 -2.50 -6.67
CA GLU A 357 23.03 -2.83 -7.42
C GLU A 357 23.50 -4.26 -7.14
N ARG A 358 23.55 -4.70 -5.86
CA ARG A 358 23.89 -6.08 -5.48
C ARG A 358 22.91 -7.10 -6.04
N LEU A 359 21.66 -6.70 -6.29
CA LEU A 359 20.60 -7.54 -6.84
C LEU A 359 20.35 -7.29 -8.34
N GLY A 360 21.18 -6.49 -9.02
CA GLY A 360 21.10 -6.22 -10.46
C GLY A 360 19.90 -5.38 -10.91
N GLN A 361 19.37 -4.50 -10.07
CA GLN A 361 18.22 -3.64 -10.36
C GLN A 361 18.67 -2.17 -10.45
N GLY A 362 18.36 -1.51 -11.58
CA GLY A 362 18.74 -0.11 -11.85
C GLY A 362 18.02 0.91 -10.95
N GLU A 363 18.41 2.19 -11.08
CA GLU A 363 17.93 3.32 -10.28
C GLU A 363 16.40 3.35 -10.12
N PHE A 364 15.95 3.39 -8.86
CA PHE A 364 14.56 3.66 -8.49
C PHE A 364 14.34 5.17 -8.47
N THR A 365 13.75 5.74 -9.52
CA THR A 365 13.19 7.10 -9.46
C THR A 365 11.67 6.99 -9.33
N THR A 366 11.12 7.45 -8.21
CA THR A 366 9.67 7.58 -8.01
C THR A 366 9.41 9.04 -7.65
N ARG A 367 8.97 9.83 -8.64
CA ARG A 367 8.46 11.18 -8.40
C ARG A 367 6.98 11.04 -8.09
N GLY A 368 6.58 11.30 -6.85
CA GLY A 368 5.18 11.28 -6.45
C GLY A 368 4.62 12.69 -6.34
N LYS A 369 3.50 12.97 -7.02
CA LYS A 369 2.69 14.17 -6.82
C LYS A 369 1.23 13.77 -6.74
N GLY A 370 0.61 14.09 -5.61
CA GLY A 370 -0.84 14.03 -5.38
C GLY A 370 -1.22 15.13 -4.40
N ALA A 371 -2.50 15.50 -4.37
CA ALA A 371 -3.02 16.44 -3.37
C ALA A 371 -3.25 15.68 -2.04
N GLU A 372 -2.16 15.31 -1.35
CA GLU A 372 -2.18 14.28 -0.30
C GLU A 372 -2.94 14.71 0.98
N ALA A 373 -4.22 14.32 1.05
CA ALA A 373 -5.07 14.38 2.25
C ALA A 373 -5.18 13.00 2.97
N HIS A 374 -4.43 12.01 2.48
CA HIS A 374 -4.57 10.59 2.86
C HIS A 374 -3.43 10.04 3.70
N ILE A 375 -2.33 10.79 3.74
CA ILE A 375 -1.11 10.27 4.31
C ILE A 375 -1.22 10.33 5.83
N PRO A 376 -0.96 9.20 6.50
CA PRO A 376 -0.94 9.21 7.93
C PRO A 376 0.10 10.18 8.50
N MET A 377 -0.37 11.02 9.42
CA MET A 377 0.50 11.93 10.14
C MET A 377 0.96 11.24 11.43
N LEU A 378 2.27 11.13 11.63
CA LEU A 378 2.84 10.61 12.88
C LEU A 378 3.07 11.77 13.85
N GLU A 379 2.59 11.62 15.07
CA GLU A 379 2.85 12.52 16.20
C GLU A 379 3.81 11.84 17.18
N ASN A 380 4.51 12.65 18.00
CA ASN A 380 5.51 12.18 18.97
C ASN A 380 6.73 11.51 18.33
N VAL A 381 7.23 12.06 17.22
CA VAL A 381 8.47 11.61 16.57
C VAL A 381 9.68 12.35 17.19
N VAL A 382 10.80 11.65 17.42
CA VAL A 382 12.05 12.24 17.93
C VAL A 382 12.55 13.30 16.94
N LYS A 383 12.85 14.51 17.45
CA LYS A 383 13.50 15.57 16.67
C LYS A 383 14.88 15.10 16.19
N GLN A 384 15.11 15.09 14.87
CA GLN A 384 16.46 14.85 14.33
C GLN A 384 17.27 16.14 14.13
N SER A 385 16.62 17.31 14.08
CA SER A 385 17.28 18.63 14.09
C SER A 385 16.38 19.72 14.71
N ASP A 386 16.97 20.84 15.13
CA ASP A 386 16.37 21.79 16.08
C ASP A 386 15.22 22.66 15.53
N ASP A 387 14.94 22.68 14.22
CA ASP A 387 14.22 23.81 13.62
C ASP A 387 12.76 23.59 13.15
N ILE A 388 12.14 22.41 13.34
CA ILE A 388 10.71 22.22 12.98
C ILE A 388 9.92 21.43 14.05
N THR A 389 8.62 21.73 14.15
CA THR A 389 7.60 21.18 15.06
C THR A 389 7.50 19.64 15.10
N LYS A 390 7.01 19.09 16.23
CA LYS A 390 6.89 17.66 16.62
C LYS A 390 6.00 16.74 15.73
N LYS A 391 5.96 16.93 14.41
CA LYS A 391 5.09 16.16 13.49
C LYS A 391 5.91 15.72 12.29
N MET A 392 5.82 14.45 11.93
CA MET A 392 6.27 13.97 10.63
C MET A 392 5.06 13.87 9.72
N VAL A 393 5.10 14.60 8.62
CA VAL A 393 4.11 14.52 7.55
C VAL A 393 4.80 14.01 6.29
N SER A 394 4.09 13.29 5.44
CA SER A 394 4.62 12.91 4.12
C SER A 394 5.17 14.05 3.30
N SER A 395 4.61 15.25 3.45
CA SER A 395 5.06 16.41 2.70
C SER A 395 6.50 16.81 2.99
N ASP A 396 7.08 16.35 4.11
CA ASP A 396 8.50 16.54 4.43
C ASP A 396 9.43 15.74 3.50
N VAL A 397 8.88 14.85 2.65
CA VAL A 397 9.58 13.97 1.70
C VAL A 397 9.25 14.31 0.23
N ARG A 398 8.53 15.41 -0.05
CA ARG A 398 8.16 15.85 -1.42
C ARG A 398 9.34 16.40 -2.25
N LEU A 399 10.58 16.21 -1.79
CA LEU A 399 11.79 16.85 -2.34
C LEU A 399 12.81 15.88 -2.94
N GLY A 400 12.53 14.57 -2.98
CA GLY A 400 13.40 13.54 -3.56
C GLY A 400 13.14 13.20 -5.02
#